data_AF-A0AAV8WVL1-F1
#
_entry.id   AF-A0AAV8WVL1-F1
#
_cell.length_a   1.000
_cell.length_b   1.000
_cell.length_c   1.000
_cell.angle_alpha   90.00
_cell.angle_beta   90.00
_cell.angle_gamma   90.00
#
_symmetry.space_group_name_H-M   'P 1'
#
loop_
_entity.id
_entity.type
_entity.pdbx_description
1 polymer ?
#
loop_
_entity_poly.entity_id
_entity_poly.type
_entity_poly.pdbx_seq_one_letter_code
_entity_poly.pdbx_strand_id
1 'polypeptide(L)'
;MKSDQNFVKDIVKSYHAIGIYNVFGVDWSSHSKRDYLHSARGTKNVGEFVGEFIMNLIKNDTNLLGNIHLIGHSLGAQVSGFTGKHIKSLTNGHRIGRITGKLLLCK
;
A
#
# COMPACT_ATOMS: atom_id res chain seq x y z
N MET A 1 10.09 -15.85 8.05
CA MET A 1 9.47 -14.73 8.79
C MET A 1 10.47 -13.72 9.41
N LYS A 2 11.77 -13.71 9.04
CA LYS A 2 12.73 -12.65 9.44
C LYS A 2 13.15 -11.74 8.28
N SER A 3 12.90 -12.12 7.03
CA SER A 3 13.31 -11.40 5.81
C SER A 3 12.44 -10.17 5.50
N ASP A 4 11.12 -10.26 5.71
CA ASP A 4 10.20 -9.20 5.25
C ASP A 4 10.26 -7.93 6.11
N GLN A 5 10.60 -8.06 7.40
CA GLN A 5 10.81 -6.90 8.27
C GLN A 5 12.09 -6.12 7.93
N ASN A 6 13.10 -6.77 7.35
CA ASN A 6 14.32 -6.08 6.93
C ASN A 6 14.03 -5.18 5.72
N PHE A 7 13.21 -5.64 4.77
CA PHE A 7 12.80 -4.85 3.61
C PHE A 7 12.11 -3.54 4.01
N VAL A 8 11.16 -3.58 4.96
CA VAL A 8 10.48 -2.38 5.44
C VAL A 8 11.46 -1.43 6.13
N LYS A 9 12.37 -1.96 6.97
CA LYS A 9 13.40 -1.16 7.64
C LYS A 9 14.36 -0.48 6.66
N ASP A 10 14.73 -1.17 5.58
CA ASP A 10 15.64 -0.63 4.57
C ASP A 10 14.95 0.48 3.75
N ILE A 11 13.65 0.34 3.45
CA ILE A 11 12.85 1.41 2.84
C ILE A 11 12.77 2.62 3.78
N VAL A 12 12.41 2.41 5.06
CA VAL A 12 12.32 3.50 6.04
C VAL A 12 13.63 4.28 6.13
N LYS A 13 14.76 3.58 6.24
CA LYS A 13 16.09 4.19 6.26
C LYS A 13 16.38 5.01 5.01
N SER A 14 16.07 4.45 3.84
CA SER A 14 16.29 5.14 2.56
C SER A 14 15.46 6.41 2.43
N TYR A 15 14.19 6.37 2.85
CA TYR A 15 13.32 7.56 2.85
C TYR A 15 13.75 8.60 3.89
N HIS A 16 14.22 8.19 5.07
CA HIS A 16 14.79 9.12 6.06
C HIS A 16 16.09 9.77 5.60
N ALA A 17 16.90 9.09 4.76
CA ALA A 17 18.13 9.66 4.23
C ALA A 17 17.88 10.76 3.18
N ILE A 18 16.75 10.74 2.49
CA ILE A 18 16.39 11.73 1.45
C ILE A 18 15.51 12.87 1.99
N GLY A 19 14.89 12.73 3.16
CA GLY A 19 14.09 13.80 3.77
C GLY A 19 13.15 13.34 4.88
N ILE A 20 12.27 14.27 5.30
CA ILE A 20 11.25 14.01 6.32
C ILE A 20 10.03 13.40 5.64
N TYR A 21 9.84 12.09 5.84
CA TYR A 21 8.70 11.34 5.32
C TYR A 21 8.06 10.52 6.43
N ASN A 22 6.73 10.48 6.43
CA ASN A 22 5.96 9.55 7.26
C ASN A 22 5.86 8.20 6.54
N VAL A 23 6.43 7.15 7.12
CA VAL A 23 6.42 5.81 6.54
C VAL A 23 5.53 4.88 7.37
N PHE A 24 4.46 4.39 6.75
CA PHE A 24 3.52 3.45 7.37
C PHE A 24 3.74 2.04 6.84
N GLY A 25 4.08 1.10 7.73
CA GLY A 25 4.16 -0.32 7.39
C GLY A 25 2.82 -1.02 7.62
N VAL A 26 2.20 -1.54 6.56
CA VAL A 26 0.95 -2.31 6.67
C VAL A 26 1.29 -3.80 6.81
N ASP A 27 1.17 -4.33 8.02
CA ASP A 27 1.27 -5.76 8.27
C ASP A 27 -0.10 -6.44 8.12
N TRP A 28 -0.24 -7.24 7.06
CA TRP A 28 -1.44 -8.03 6.77
C TRP A 28 -1.13 -9.54 6.81
N SER A 29 -0.06 -9.93 7.52
CA SER A 29 0.42 -11.31 7.64
C SER A 29 -0.61 -12.29 8.21
N SER A 30 -1.61 -11.80 8.94
CA SER A 30 -2.74 -12.60 9.42
C SER A 30 -3.58 -13.17 8.28
N HIS A 31 -3.67 -12.47 7.15
CA HIS A 31 -4.46 -12.85 5.98
C HIS A 31 -3.61 -13.47 4.86
N SER A 32 -2.29 -13.21 4.82
CA SER A 32 -1.39 -13.69 3.76
C SER A 32 -0.87 -15.12 3.95
N LYS A 33 -1.04 -15.72 5.13
CA LYS A 33 -0.56 -17.08 5.47
C LYS A 33 -1.44 -18.22 4.93
N ARG A 34 -2.52 -17.91 4.21
CA ARG A 34 -3.41 -18.91 3.60
C ARG A 34 -3.03 -19.15 2.13
N ASP A 35 -3.69 -20.12 1.51
CA ASP A 35 -3.54 -20.43 0.08
C ASP A 35 -3.53 -19.17 -0.78
N TYR A 36 -2.71 -19.17 -1.83
CA TYR A 36 -2.50 -18.01 -2.71
C TYR A 36 -3.82 -17.41 -3.22
N LEU A 37 -4.81 -18.25 -3.56
CA LEU A 37 -6.15 -17.82 -3.97
C LEU A 37 -6.92 -17.06 -2.89
N HIS A 38 -6.80 -17.48 -1.63
CA HIS A 38 -7.40 -16.78 -0.49
C HIS A 38 -6.71 -15.45 -0.24
N SER A 39 -5.37 -15.46 -0.24
CA SER A 39 -4.56 -14.26 -0.02
C SER A 39 -4.78 -13.23 -1.13
N ALA A 40 -4.94 -13.67 -2.39
CA ALA A 40 -5.26 -12.82 -3.54
C ALA A 40 -6.67 -12.22 -3.47
N ARG A 41 -7.67 -12.96 -2.97
CA ARG A 41 -9.00 -12.38 -2.71
C ARG A 41 -8.95 -11.36 -1.57
N GLY A 42 -8.13 -11.62 -0.55
CA GLY A 42 -7.93 -10.72 0.58
C GLY A 42 -7.33 -9.36 0.20
N THR A 43 -6.56 -9.27 -0.90
CA THR A 43 -5.92 -8.00 -1.28
C THR A 43 -6.89 -6.88 -1.60
N LYS A 44 -8.11 -7.22 -2.05
CA LYS A 44 -9.15 -6.21 -2.30
C LYS A 44 -9.59 -5.57 -1.00
N ASN A 45 -10.00 -6.37 -0.01
CA ASN A 45 -10.46 -5.88 1.29
C ASN A 45 -9.36 -5.09 2.02
N VAL A 46 -8.12 -5.60 1.99
CA VAL A 46 -6.97 -4.87 2.57
C VAL A 46 -6.75 -3.55 1.84
N GLY A 47 -6.84 -3.53 0.50
CA GLY A 47 -6.68 -2.30 -0.28
C GLY A 47 -7.76 -1.26 0.00
N GLU A 48 -9.02 -1.68 0.15
CA GLU A 48 -10.12 -0.79 0.53
C GLU A 48 -9.90 -0.21 1.93
N PHE A 49 -9.54 -1.04 2.92
CA PHE A 49 -9.21 -0.59 4.28
C PHE A 49 -8.04 0.41 4.30
N VAL A 50 -6.96 0.13 3.55
CA VAL A 50 -5.84 1.08 3.44
C VAL A 50 -6.27 2.37 2.76
N GLY A 51 -7.18 2.29 1.78
CA GLY A 51 -7.75 3.46 1.11
C GLY A 51 -8.53 4.36 2.08
N GLU A 52 -9.41 3.78 2.89
CA GLU A 52 -10.15 4.52 3.93
C GLU A 52 -9.20 5.11 4.99
N PHE A 53 -8.19 4.34 5.43
CA PHE A 53 -7.18 4.83 6.35
C PHE A 53 -6.46 6.07 5.81
N ILE A 54 -6.05 6.06 4.54
CA ILE A 54 -5.41 7.20 3.88
C ILE A 54 -6.34 8.41 3.82
N MET A 55 -7.60 8.20 3.42
CA MET A 55 -8.59 9.28 3.35
C MET A 55 -8.82 9.92 4.73
N ASN A 56 -8.90 9.11 5.78
CA ASN A 56 -9.02 9.59 7.15
C ASN A 56 -7.76 10.33 7.62
N LEU A 57 -6.56 9.82 7.26
CA LEU A 57 -5.28 10.44 7.62
C LEU A 57 -5.14 11.85 7.03
N ILE A 58 -5.57 12.05 5.78
CA ILE A 58 -5.55 13.35 5.12
C ILE A 58 -6.81 14.19 5.40
N LYS A 59 -7.69 13.75 6.30
CA LYS A 59 -8.97 14.39 6.62
C LYS A 59 -9.84 14.68 5.39
N ASN A 60 -9.82 13.76 4.42
CA ASN A 60 -10.48 13.88 3.12
C ASN A 60 -10.03 15.05 2.23
N ASP A 61 -8.89 15.68 2.52
CA ASP A 61 -8.29 16.68 1.63
C ASP A 61 -7.61 16.02 0.42
N THR A 62 -8.28 16.06 -0.72
CA THR A 62 -7.81 15.42 -1.95
C THR A 62 -6.55 16.06 -2.52
N ASN A 63 -6.20 17.30 -2.13
CA ASN A 63 -4.98 17.96 -2.58
C ASN A 63 -3.72 17.27 -2.05
N LEU A 64 -3.83 16.60 -0.90
CA LEU A 64 -2.72 15.87 -0.28
C LEU A 64 -2.45 14.51 -0.93
N LEU A 65 -3.35 14.00 -1.78
CA LEU A 65 -3.17 12.70 -2.45
C LEU A 65 -1.92 12.67 -3.34
N GLY A 66 -1.52 13.81 -3.91
CA GLY A 66 -0.30 13.94 -4.71
C GLY A 66 0.98 13.67 -3.93
N ASN A 67 0.96 13.84 -2.60
CA ASN A 67 2.10 13.63 -1.71
C ASN A 67 2.24 12.18 -1.23
N ILE A 68 1.31 11.31 -1.62
CA ILE A 68 1.25 9.93 -1.16
C ILE A 68 1.91 9.01 -2.17
N HIS A 69 2.78 8.13 -1.66
CA HIS A 69 3.43 7.09 -2.44
C HIS A 69 3.16 5.71 -1.84
N LEU A 70 2.44 4.87 -2.59
CA LEU A 70 2.24 3.46 -2.24
C LEU A 70 3.35 2.59 -2.80
N ILE A 71 3.90 1.71 -1.97
CA ILE A 71 4.91 0.72 -2.37
C ILE A 71 4.39 -0.67 -2.01
N GLY A 72 4.23 -1.53 -3.03
CA GLY A 72 3.72 -2.88 -2.87
C GLY A 72 4.66 -3.91 -3.51
N HIS A 73 4.95 -4.98 -2.77
CA HIS A 73 5.77 -6.10 -3.25
C HIS A 73 4.92 -7.37 -3.37
N SER A 74 5.10 -8.11 -4.47
CA SER A 74 4.34 -9.32 -4.82
C SER A 74 2.84 -9.07 -4.70
N LEU A 75 2.15 -9.78 -3.81
CA LEU A 75 0.72 -9.64 -3.57
C LEU A 75 0.34 -8.26 -3.00
N GLY A 76 1.27 -7.57 -2.33
CA GLY A 76 1.10 -6.18 -1.88
C GLY A 76 1.04 -5.16 -3.03
N ALA A 77 1.52 -5.50 -4.23
CA ALA A 77 1.33 -4.65 -5.40
C ALA A 77 -0.14 -4.60 -5.82
N GLN A 78 -0.86 -5.72 -5.72
CA GLN A 78 -2.31 -5.74 -5.97
C GLN A 78 -3.08 -4.95 -4.90
N VAL A 79 -2.69 -5.08 -3.62
CA VAL A 79 -3.24 -4.25 -2.53
C VAL A 79 -3.12 -2.76 -2.87
N SER A 80 -1.93 -2.33 -3.31
CA SER A 80 -1.68 -0.94 -3.68
C SER A 80 -2.55 -0.48 -4.87
N GLY A 81 -2.76 -1.36 -5.86
CA GLY A 81 -3.66 -1.10 -6.99
C GLY A 81 -5.12 -0.96 -6.58
N PHE A 82 -5.62 -1.87 -5.72
CA PHE A 82 -6.98 -1.80 -5.17
C PHE A 82 -7.18 -0.55 -4.32
N THR A 83 -6.18 -0.18 -3.51
CA THR A 83 -6.15 1.06 -2.73
C THR A 83 -6.35 2.28 -3.62
N GLY A 84 -5.55 2.40 -4.70
CA GLY A 84 -5.67 3.51 -5.65
C GLY A 84 -7.02 3.55 -6.37
N LYS A 85 -7.57 2.38 -6.74
CA LYS A 85 -8.90 2.28 -7.35
C LYS A 85 -10.00 2.73 -6.37
N HIS A 86 -9.91 2.33 -5.11
CA HIS A 86 -10.88 2.68 -4.08
C HIS A 86 -10.86 4.19 -3.80
N ILE A 87 -9.69 4.78 -3.59
CA ILE A 87 -9.53 6.24 -3.40
C ILE A 87 -10.10 7.01 -4.60
N LYS A 88 -9.81 6.56 -5.83
CA LYS A 88 -10.38 7.19 -7.04
C LYS A 88 -11.91 7.16 -7.03
N SER A 89 -12.51 6.09 -6.53
CA SER A 89 -13.97 5.96 -6.39
C SER A 89 -14.53 6.89 -5.31
N LEU A 90 -13.85 7.04 -4.18
CA LEU A 90 -14.28 7.90 -3.06
C LEU A 90 -14.16 9.40 -3.38
N THR A 91 -13.22 9.77 -4.24
CA THR A 91 -12.80 11.16 -4.46
C THR A 91 -13.24 11.70 -5.81
N ASN A 92 -14.24 11.09 -6.45
CA ASN A 92 -14.73 11.49 -7.78
C ASN A 92 -13.62 11.62 -8.85
N GLY A 93 -12.62 10.73 -8.82
CA GLY A 93 -11.60 10.64 -9.86
C GLY A 93 -10.20 11.13 -9.48
N HIS A 94 -9.98 11.68 -8.29
CA HIS A 94 -8.65 12.03 -7.82
C HIS A 94 -7.77 10.79 -7.63
N ARG A 95 -6.46 10.96 -7.78
CA ARG A 95 -5.50 9.85 -7.80
C ARG A 95 -4.39 10.10 -6.79
N ILE A 96 -3.85 9.00 -6.29
CA ILE A 96 -2.63 8.97 -5.49
C ILE A 96 -1.46 9.42 -6.38
N GLY A 97 -0.54 10.19 -5.82
CA GLY A 97 0.62 10.73 -6.53
C GLY A 97 1.49 9.67 -7.18
N ARG A 98 1.80 8.57 -6.47
CA ARG A 98 2.61 7.48 -7.02
C ARG A 98 2.25 6.11 -6.45
N ILE A 99 2.28 5.08 -7.30
CA ILE A 99 2.18 3.68 -6.91
C ILE A 99 3.36 2.92 -7.54
N THR A 100 4.15 2.23 -6.72
CA THR A 100 5.25 1.37 -7.16
C THR A 100 4.93 -0.07 -6.77
N GLY A 101 4.67 -0.91 -7.77
CA GLY A 101 4.42 -2.33 -7.59
C GLY A 101 5.58 -3.16 -8.13
N LYS A 102 6.20 -4.01 -7.30
CA LYS A 102 7.14 -5.03 -7.76
C LYS A 102 6.44 -6.39 -7.72
N LEU A 103 5.93 -6.85 -8.86
CA LEU A 103 5.37 -8.20 -8.98
C LEU A 103 6.51 -9.22 -8.93
N LEU A 104 6.41 -10.18 -8.00
CA LEU A 104 7.08 -11.47 -8.15
C LEU A 104 6.06 -12.40 -8.79
N LEU A 105 6.11 -12.51 -10.11
CA LEU A 105 5.43 -13.59 -10.82
C LEU A 105 6.17 -14.88 -10.48
N CYS A 106 5.48 -15.82 -9.85
CA CYS A 106 5.91 -17.22 -9.89
C CYS A 106 5.74 -17.65 -11.34
N LYS A 107 6.86 -17.89 -12.04
CA LYS A 107 6.85 -18.76 -13.22
C LYS A 107 6.69 -20.20 -12.77
#